data_AF-A0A949B5N2-F1
#
_entry.id   AF-A0A949B5N2-F1
#
_cell.length_a   1.000
_cell.length_b   1.000
_cell.length_c   1.000
_cell.angle_alpha   90.00
_cell.angle_beta   90.00
_cell.angle_gamma   90.00
#
_symmetry.space_group_name_H-M   'P 1'
#
loop_
_entity.id
_entity.type
_entity.pdbx_description
1 polymer ?
#
loop_
_entity_poly.entity_id
_entity_poly.type
_entity_poly.pdbx_seq_one_letter_code
_entity_poly.pdbx_strand_id
1 'polypeptide(L)'
;GSEGTRVARSIPLGAMILTKRYFGSDPPGEAEVGALSRHIDQCLLDADLNVPGARDLSFLVGTGGTVATLAAMLHGIPLGDIAADRINGLLLKKRKIEALFSEIRTLSLDARLKLPGLDKGRADVILAGCLTVIRILYFFKSLQLKVSLSDLLEGILVEKLEGEGND
;
A
#
# COMPACT_ATOMS: atom_id res chain seq x y z
N GLY A 1 -1.31 30.09 -13.23
CA GLY A 1 -1.18 28.68 -13.62
C GLY A 1 0.15 28.20 -13.12
N SER A 2 0.16 27.26 -12.17
CA SER A 2 1.38 26.56 -11.78
C SER A 2 1.27 25.15 -12.34
N GLU A 3 2.01 24.85 -13.39
CA GLU A 3 2.23 23.47 -13.83
C GLU A 3 2.79 22.70 -12.63
N GLY A 4 1.99 21.77 -12.10
CA GLY A 4 2.45 20.90 -11.02
C GLY A 4 3.59 20.03 -11.55
N THR A 5 4.76 20.10 -10.90
CA THR A 5 5.88 19.22 -11.23
C THR A 5 5.46 17.77 -11.03
N ARG A 6 5.40 16.99 -12.11
CA ARG A 6 5.09 15.55 -12.06
C ARG A 6 6.40 14.77 -11.93
N VAL A 7 6.51 13.94 -10.90
CA VAL A 7 7.65 13.04 -10.70
C VAL A 7 7.13 11.61 -10.57
N ALA A 8 7.66 10.72 -11.40
CA ALA A 8 7.40 9.28 -11.32
C ALA A 8 8.70 8.55 -10.95
N ARG A 9 8.58 7.57 -10.05
CA ARG A 9 9.67 6.69 -9.62
C ARG A 9 9.15 5.27 -9.45
N SER A 10 9.89 4.30 -9.95
CA SER A 10 9.67 2.89 -9.64
C SER A 10 10.63 2.49 -8.53
N ILE A 11 10.08 2.02 -7.41
CA ILE A 11 10.86 1.63 -6.23
C ILE A 11 10.59 0.14 -5.99
N PRO A 12 11.63 -0.70 -5.79
CA PRO A 12 11.48 -2.16 -5.74
C PRO A 12 10.92 -2.66 -4.39
N LEU A 13 9.72 -2.19 -4.00
CA LEU A 13 9.04 -2.50 -2.74
C LEU A 13 7.89 -3.51 -2.92
N GLY A 14 8.02 -4.44 -3.86
CA GLY A 14 6.99 -5.45 -4.14
C GLY A 14 6.81 -6.41 -2.97
N ALA A 15 5.59 -6.52 -2.44
CA ALA A 15 5.29 -7.29 -1.22
C ALA A 15 5.79 -8.74 -1.27
N MET A 16 5.63 -9.43 -2.41
CA MET A 16 6.12 -10.80 -2.60
C MET A 16 7.64 -10.91 -2.49
N ILE A 17 8.36 -9.98 -3.12
CA ILE A 17 9.83 -9.96 -3.11
C ILE A 17 10.32 -9.66 -1.69
N LEU A 18 9.69 -8.70 -1.03
CA LEU A 18 10.01 -8.32 0.34
C LEU A 18 9.74 -9.46 1.33
N THR A 19 8.60 -10.12 1.24
CA THR A 19 8.29 -11.31 2.07
C THR A 19 9.36 -12.37 1.92
N LYS A 20 9.65 -12.80 0.67
CA LYS A 20 10.65 -13.86 0.41
C LYS A 20 12.05 -13.50 0.93
N ARG A 21 12.40 -12.22 0.93
CA ARG A 21 13.73 -11.75 1.32
C ARG A 21 13.89 -11.54 2.83
N TYR A 22 12.84 -11.12 3.51
CA TYR A 22 12.93 -10.64 4.90
C TYR A 22 12.21 -11.50 5.92
N PHE A 23 11.24 -12.33 5.52
CA PHE A 23 10.50 -13.20 6.43
C PHE A 23 10.86 -14.66 6.16
N GLY A 24 11.64 -15.24 7.08
CA GLY A 24 11.97 -16.65 7.13
C GLY A 24 11.21 -17.42 8.21
N SER A 25 10.61 -16.73 9.18
CA SER A 25 9.79 -17.34 10.24
C SER A 25 8.29 -16.97 10.12
N ASP A 26 7.43 -17.79 10.72
CA ASP A 26 5.98 -17.58 10.75
C ASP A 26 5.40 -17.85 12.16
N PRO A 27 4.93 -16.82 12.89
CA PRO A 27 5.00 -15.39 12.54
C PRO A 27 6.42 -14.82 12.52
N PRO A 28 6.69 -13.76 11.73
CA PRO A 28 8.00 -13.12 11.69
C PRO A 28 8.34 -12.42 13.02
N GLY A 29 9.59 -12.54 13.44
CA GLY A 29 10.10 -11.94 14.67
C GLY A 29 10.39 -10.43 14.53
N GLU A 30 10.63 -9.76 15.67
CA GLU A 30 10.95 -8.33 15.72
C GLU A 30 12.17 -7.94 14.87
N ALA A 31 13.19 -8.80 14.84
CA ALA A 31 14.41 -8.55 14.07
C ALA A 31 14.13 -8.51 12.56
N GLU A 32 13.26 -9.40 12.08
CA GLU A 32 12.85 -9.49 10.66
C GLU A 32 11.99 -8.30 10.26
N VAL A 33 11.00 -7.95 11.09
CA VAL A 33 10.15 -6.76 10.89
C VAL A 33 11.00 -5.49 10.87
N GLY A 34 11.93 -5.35 11.83
CA GLY A 34 12.85 -4.22 11.89
C GLY A 34 13.79 -4.15 10.69
N ALA A 35 14.28 -5.29 10.19
CA ALA A 35 15.12 -5.34 9.00
C ALA A 35 14.37 -4.88 7.74
N LEU A 36 13.13 -5.35 7.55
CA LEU A 36 12.29 -4.91 6.44
C LEU A 36 11.95 -3.42 6.54
N SER A 37 11.59 -2.93 7.73
CA SER A 37 11.31 -1.50 7.94
C SER A 37 12.49 -0.62 7.53
N ARG A 38 13.71 -0.95 7.99
CA ARG A 38 14.92 -0.20 7.63
C ARG A 38 15.19 -0.21 6.12
N HIS A 39 14.96 -1.36 5.47
CA HIS A 39 15.14 -1.46 4.02
C HIS A 39 14.15 -0.57 3.26
N ILE A 40 12.87 -0.59 3.64
CA ILE A 40 11.85 0.24 3.01
C ILE A 40 12.22 1.73 3.17
N ASP A 41 12.58 2.14 4.39
CA ASP A 41 12.98 3.53 4.66
C ASP A 41 14.16 3.96 3.80
N GLN A 42 15.19 3.11 3.68
CA GLN A 42 16.35 3.40 2.84
C GLN A 42 15.95 3.54 1.36
N CYS A 43 15.13 2.63 0.82
CA CYS A 43 14.67 2.72 -0.56
C CYS A 43 13.85 4.00 -0.83
N LEU A 44 13.04 4.45 0.13
CA LEU A 44 12.27 5.69 0.00
C LEU A 44 13.18 6.93 0.04
N LEU A 45 14.22 6.91 0.87
CA LEU A 45 15.24 7.97 0.91
C LEU A 45 16.04 8.04 -0.40
N ASP A 46 16.45 6.89 -0.94
CA ASP A 46 17.26 6.79 -2.17
C ASP A 46 16.46 7.12 -3.44
N ALA A 47 15.14 7.02 -3.41
CA ALA A 47 14.28 7.25 -4.58
C ALA A 47 14.20 8.72 -5.02
N ASP A 48 14.83 9.65 -4.27
CA ASP A 48 14.87 11.09 -4.55
C ASP A 48 13.49 11.65 -4.90
N LEU A 49 12.54 11.42 -4.00
CA LEU A 49 11.14 11.87 -4.10
C LEU A 49 10.99 13.37 -3.78
N ASN A 50 12.05 14.16 -3.96
CA ASN A 50 12.12 15.57 -3.60
C ASN A 50 11.34 16.43 -4.61
N VAL A 51 10.03 16.49 -4.45
CA VAL A 51 9.18 17.52 -5.06
C VAL A 51 8.91 18.59 -3.99
N PRO A 52 8.93 19.90 -4.30
CA PRO A 52 8.52 20.93 -3.35
C PRO A 52 7.14 20.60 -2.75
N GLY A 53 7.06 20.49 -1.42
CA GLY A 53 5.83 20.11 -0.71
C GLY A 53 5.52 18.60 -0.66
N ALA A 54 6.33 17.73 -1.27
CA ALA A 54 6.11 16.27 -1.26
C ALA A 54 6.03 15.68 0.15
N ARG A 55 6.79 16.22 1.11
CA ARG A 55 6.86 15.69 2.48
C ARG A 55 5.68 16.08 3.37
N ASP A 56 4.86 17.03 2.93
CA ASP A 56 3.66 17.49 3.64
C ASP A 56 2.42 17.30 2.75
N LEU A 57 2.45 16.26 1.89
CA LEU A 57 1.30 15.88 1.06
C LEU A 57 0.13 15.52 1.98
N SER A 58 -0.85 16.40 2.01
CA SER A 58 -2.11 16.18 2.74
C SER A 58 -2.97 15.07 2.10
N PHE A 59 -2.57 14.59 0.93
CA PHE A 59 -3.36 13.66 0.12
C PHE A 59 -2.46 12.58 -0.50
N LEU A 60 -2.56 11.36 0.02
CA LEU A 60 -1.90 10.18 -0.52
C LEU A 60 -2.97 9.24 -1.07
N VAL A 61 -2.80 8.81 -2.32
CA VAL A 61 -3.69 7.82 -2.96
C VAL A 61 -2.91 6.52 -3.13
N GLY A 62 -3.52 5.41 -2.76
CA GLY A 62 -2.96 4.08 -2.90
C GLY A 62 -3.82 3.23 -3.82
N THR A 63 -3.15 2.48 -4.70
CA THR A 63 -3.75 1.49 -5.59
C THR A 63 -3.07 0.12 -5.44
N GLY A 64 -3.65 -0.89 -6.06
CA GLY A 64 -3.11 -2.24 -6.12
C GLY A 64 -3.57 -3.14 -4.99
N GLY A 65 -3.09 -4.38 -5.06
CA GLY A 65 -3.63 -5.48 -4.27
C GLY A 65 -3.56 -5.27 -2.75
N THR A 66 -2.39 -4.86 -2.24
CA THR A 66 -2.21 -4.58 -0.81
C THR A 66 -3.22 -3.54 -0.31
N VAL A 67 -3.40 -2.44 -1.05
CA VAL A 67 -4.30 -1.37 -0.63
C VAL A 67 -5.76 -1.82 -0.64
N ALA A 68 -6.18 -2.56 -1.68
CA ALA A 68 -7.52 -3.13 -1.76
C ALA A 68 -7.80 -4.12 -0.62
N THR A 69 -6.83 -4.99 -0.30
CA THR A 69 -6.94 -5.94 0.83
C THR A 69 -7.01 -5.21 2.17
N LEU A 70 -6.17 -4.21 2.41
CA LEU A 70 -6.25 -3.40 3.62
C LEU A 70 -7.59 -2.66 3.74
N ALA A 71 -8.12 -2.17 2.63
CA ALA A 71 -9.43 -1.53 2.60
C ALA A 71 -10.53 -2.51 3.02
N ALA A 72 -10.51 -3.71 2.43
CA ALA A 72 -11.49 -4.74 2.72
C ALA A 72 -11.44 -5.19 4.19
N MET A 73 -10.24 -5.48 4.71
CA MET A 73 -10.06 -5.89 6.10
C MET A 73 -10.49 -4.79 7.09
N LEU A 74 -10.14 -3.53 6.85
CA LEU A 74 -10.44 -2.42 7.76
C LEU A 74 -11.90 -1.96 7.74
N HIS A 75 -12.59 -2.13 6.60
CA HIS A 75 -14.00 -1.75 6.44
C HIS A 75 -14.95 -2.94 6.49
N GLY A 76 -14.45 -4.15 6.76
CA GLY A 76 -15.26 -5.36 6.88
C GLY A 76 -15.93 -5.80 5.57
N ILE A 77 -15.29 -5.52 4.43
CA ILE A 77 -15.82 -5.87 3.11
C ILE A 77 -15.43 -7.32 2.80
N PRO A 78 -16.41 -8.21 2.51
CA PRO A 78 -16.11 -9.58 2.10
C PRO A 78 -15.24 -9.63 0.84
N LEU A 79 -14.40 -10.67 0.71
CA LEU A 79 -13.50 -10.81 -0.43
C LEU A 79 -14.22 -10.79 -1.78
N GLY A 80 -15.39 -11.45 -1.88
CA GLY A 80 -16.21 -11.47 -3.10
C GLY A 80 -16.90 -10.14 -3.44
N ASP A 81 -16.91 -9.20 -2.50
CA ASP A 81 -17.52 -7.87 -2.65
C ASP A 81 -16.49 -6.78 -2.95
N ILE A 82 -15.20 -7.13 -3.10
CA ILE A 82 -14.16 -6.16 -3.45
C ILE A 82 -14.37 -5.73 -4.91
N ALA A 83 -14.93 -4.54 -5.08
CA ALA A 83 -15.17 -3.89 -6.36
C ALA A 83 -14.91 -2.38 -6.27
N ALA A 84 -14.67 -1.73 -7.42
CA ALA A 84 -14.30 -0.32 -7.50
C ALA A 84 -15.31 0.60 -6.80
N ASP A 85 -16.60 0.38 -7.02
CA ASP A 85 -17.72 1.10 -6.40
C ASP A 85 -17.79 0.91 -4.87
N ARG A 86 -17.23 -0.19 -4.35
CA ARG A 86 -17.24 -0.51 -2.92
C ARG A 86 -16.01 0.02 -2.17
N ILE A 87 -14.86 0.12 -2.84
CA ILE A 87 -13.60 0.49 -2.16
C ILE A 87 -13.00 1.84 -2.60
N ASN A 88 -13.36 2.37 -3.78
CA ASN A 88 -12.80 3.64 -4.24
C ASN A 88 -13.22 4.78 -3.32
N GLY A 89 -12.25 5.61 -2.96
CA GLY A 89 -12.47 6.75 -2.09
C GLY A 89 -12.50 6.45 -0.60
N LEU A 90 -12.47 5.17 -0.19
CA LEU A 90 -12.32 4.83 1.22
C LEU A 90 -11.02 5.43 1.78
N LEU A 91 -11.09 5.91 3.02
CA LEU A 91 -9.94 6.44 3.74
C LEU A 91 -9.42 5.40 4.74
N LEU A 92 -8.14 5.05 4.63
CA LEU A 92 -7.45 4.16 5.55
C LEU A 92 -6.56 5.01 6.46
N LYS A 93 -6.98 5.18 7.72
CA LYS A 93 -6.22 5.94 8.71
C LYS A 93 -4.95 5.18 9.08
N LYS A 94 -3.80 5.87 9.14
CA LYS A 94 -2.50 5.29 9.50
C LYS A 94 -2.58 4.45 10.78
N ARG A 95 -3.19 4.99 11.83
CA ARG A 95 -3.38 4.30 13.12
C ARG A 95 -4.18 3.00 13.01
N LYS A 96 -5.14 2.91 12.08
CA LYS A 96 -5.94 1.69 11.87
C LYS A 96 -5.13 0.64 11.11
N ILE A 97 -4.33 1.06 10.14
CA ILE A 97 -3.39 0.18 9.43
C ILE A 97 -2.32 -0.35 10.41
N GLU A 98 -1.78 0.50 11.27
CA GLU A 98 -0.82 0.11 12.32
C GLU A 98 -1.42 -0.89 13.30
N ALA A 99 -2.65 -0.63 13.80
CA ALA A 99 -3.34 -1.55 14.68
C ALA A 99 -3.59 -2.91 14.02
N LEU A 100 -4.06 -2.91 12.77
CA LEU A 100 -4.25 -4.13 11.98
C LEU A 100 -2.91 -4.88 11.84
N PHE A 101 -1.82 -4.20 11.48
CA PHE A 101 -0.49 -4.80 11.38
C PHE A 101 -0.05 -5.45 12.70
N SER A 102 -0.21 -4.74 13.82
CA SER A 102 0.12 -5.25 15.16
C SER A 102 -0.65 -6.51 15.52
N GLU A 103 -1.91 -6.65 15.06
CA GLU A 103 -2.73 -7.84 15.25
C GLU A 103 -2.27 -8.98 14.33
N ILE A 104 -2.19 -8.74 13.02
CA ILE A 104 -1.97 -9.83 12.05
C ILE A 104 -0.54 -10.37 12.06
N ARG A 105 0.44 -9.58 12.55
CA ARG A 105 1.84 -10.00 12.63
C ARG A 105 2.09 -11.08 13.69
N THR A 106 1.21 -11.22 14.68
CA THR A 106 1.35 -12.22 15.74
C THR A 106 0.68 -13.55 15.37
N LEU A 107 -0.03 -13.60 14.25
CA LEU A 107 -0.73 -14.77 13.77
C LEU A 107 0.19 -15.62 12.89
N SER A 108 0.01 -16.94 12.90
CA SER A 108 0.59 -17.80 11.86
C SER A 108 -0.11 -17.57 10.51
N LEU A 109 0.47 -18.07 9.43
CA LEU A 109 -0.12 -18.07 8.10
C LEU A 109 -1.49 -18.74 8.10
N ASP A 110 -1.62 -19.90 8.76
CA ASP A 110 -2.90 -20.63 8.87
C ASP A 110 -3.99 -19.84 9.59
N ALA A 111 -3.61 -19.01 10.57
CA ALA A 111 -4.53 -18.10 11.24
C ALA A 111 -4.88 -16.90 10.35
N ARG A 112 -3.89 -16.33 9.64
CA ARG A 112 -4.13 -15.24 8.67
C ARG A 112 -5.09 -15.65 7.56
N LEU A 113 -5.02 -16.88 7.06
CA LEU A 113 -5.91 -17.43 6.04
C LEU A 113 -7.40 -17.45 6.43
N LYS A 114 -7.72 -17.25 7.71
CA LYS A 114 -9.09 -17.21 8.24
C LYS A 114 -9.61 -15.79 8.45
N LEU A 115 -8.79 -14.77 8.22
CA LEU A 115 -9.18 -13.38 8.43
C LEU A 115 -10.15 -12.91 7.33
N PRO A 116 -11.25 -12.24 7.68
CA PRO A 116 -12.18 -11.70 6.71
C PRO A 116 -11.51 -10.60 5.86
N GLY A 117 -11.82 -10.59 4.56
CA GLY A 117 -11.27 -9.61 3.62
C GLY A 117 -9.82 -9.88 3.16
N LEU A 118 -9.17 -10.92 3.67
CA LEU A 118 -7.84 -11.34 3.24
C LEU A 118 -7.94 -12.49 2.22
N ASP A 119 -7.52 -12.21 0.99
CA ASP A 119 -7.39 -13.23 -0.05
C ASP A 119 -6.35 -14.29 0.33
N LYS A 120 -6.63 -15.57 0.05
CA LYS A 120 -5.71 -16.67 0.37
C LYS A 120 -4.37 -16.54 -0.35
N GLY A 121 -4.39 -16.07 -1.60
CA GLY A 121 -3.19 -15.79 -2.38
C GLY A 121 -2.41 -14.55 -1.92
N ARG A 122 -2.88 -13.87 -0.88
CA ARG A 122 -2.21 -12.70 -0.28
C ARG A 122 -1.83 -12.88 1.19
N ALA A 123 -2.25 -13.96 1.84
CA ALA A 123 -2.05 -14.14 3.28
C ALA A 123 -0.57 -14.26 3.70
N ASP A 124 0.29 -14.69 2.78
CA ASP A 124 1.74 -14.77 2.92
C ASP A 124 2.44 -13.41 2.72
N VAL A 125 1.92 -12.57 1.82
CA VAL A 125 2.55 -11.29 1.46
C VAL A 125 1.98 -10.06 2.18
N ILE A 126 0.81 -10.19 2.83
CA ILE A 126 0.10 -9.06 3.42
C ILE A 126 0.90 -8.34 4.52
N LEU A 127 1.74 -9.05 5.29
CA LEU A 127 2.57 -8.43 6.32
C LEU A 127 3.58 -7.45 5.72
N ALA A 128 4.31 -7.88 4.69
CA ALA A 128 5.30 -7.04 4.04
C ALA A 128 4.62 -5.86 3.33
N GLY A 129 3.51 -6.13 2.64
CA GLY A 129 2.71 -5.08 1.99
C GLY A 129 2.18 -4.04 2.98
N CYS A 130 1.60 -4.48 4.10
CA CYS A 130 1.08 -3.60 5.13
C CYS A 130 2.18 -2.74 5.75
N LEU A 131 3.32 -3.33 6.09
CA LEU A 131 4.47 -2.59 6.60
C LEU A 131 4.97 -1.55 5.59
N THR A 132 5.05 -1.88 4.30
CA THR A 132 5.39 -0.94 3.24
C THR A 132 4.43 0.26 3.21
N VAL A 133 3.11 0.03 3.29
CA VAL A 133 2.12 1.12 3.34
C VAL A 133 2.33 1.99 4.57
N ILE A 134 2.58 1.40 5.74
CA ILE A 134 2.87 2.14 6.98
C ILE A 134 4.11 3.03 6.79
N ARG A 135 5.22 2.49 6.28
CA ARG A 135 6.46 3.25 6.07
C ARG A 135 6.31 4.38 5.05
N ILE A 136 5.56 4.16 3.98
CA ILE A 136 5.21 5.21 3.00
C ILE A 136 4.43 6.34 3.68
N LEU A 137 3.43 6.02 4.51
CA LEU A 137 2.68 7.03 5.27
C LEU A 137 3.57 7.82 6.23
N TYR A 138 4.55 7.16 6.88
CA TYR A 138 5.54 7.85 7.70
C TYR A 138 6.43 8.79 6.88
N PHE A 139 6.95 8.31 5.76
CA PHE A 139 7.86 9.06 4.89
C PHE A 139 7.23 10.36 4.38
N PHE A 140 5.96 10.30 3.96
CA PHE A 140 5.19 11.46 3.50
C PHE A 140 4.46 12.22 4.62
N LYS A 141 4.68 11.86 5.88
CA LYS A 141 3.99 12.41 7.07
C LYS A 141 2.46 12.43 6.95
N SER A 142 1.89 11.53 6.16
CA SER A 142 0.45 11.45 5.96
C SER A 142 -0.21 10.66 7.09
N LEU A 143 -1.39 11.12 7.51
CA LEU A 143 -2.21 10.44 8.52
C LEU A 143 -3.18 9.43 7.91
N GLN A 144 -3.34 9.41 6.59
CA GLN A 144 -4.30 8.55 5.90
C GLN A 144 -3.94 8.30 4.44
N LEU A 145 -4.45 7.19 3.91
CA LEU A 145 -4.36 6.80 2.52
C LEU A 145 -5.78 6.74 1.93
N LYS A 146 -6.03 7.39 0.79
CA LYS A 146 -7.25 7.21 0.01
C LYS A 146 -7.08 6.02 -0.94
N VAL A 147 -8.05 5.13 -0.97
CA VAL A 147 -8.02 3.94 -1.83
C VAL A 147 -8.50 4.30 -3.25
N SER A 148 -7.78 3.79 -4.24
CA SER A 148 -8.19 3.80 -5.65
C SER A 148 -7.89 2.45 -6.26
N LEU A 149 -8.93 1.67 -6.55
CA LEU A 149 -8.90 0.54 -7.46
C LEU A 149 -9.00 1.12 -8.88
N SER A 150 -7.88 1.64 -9.38
CA SER A 150 -7.72 1.98 -10.79
C SER A 150 -6.69 1.01 -11.33
N ASP A 151 -7.11 0.12 -12.22
CA ASP A 151 -6.16 -0.71 -12.95
C ASP A 151 -5.26 0.19 -13.80
N LEU A 152 -4.03 -0.24 -14.03
CA LEU A 152 -3.08 0.44 -14.92
C LEU A 152 -3.72 0.73 -16.30
N LEU A 153 -4.70 -0.09 -16.71
CA LEU A 153 -5.53 0.08 -17.90
C LEU A 153 -6.37 1.36 -17.90
N GLU A 154 -7.00 1.74 -16.79
CA GLU A 154 -7.72 3.02 -16.70
C GLU A 154 -6.76 4.21 -16.74
N GLY A 155 -5.58 4.08 -16.13
CA GLY A 155 -4.54 5.11 -16.19
C GLY A 155 -4.05 5.37 -17.61
N ILE A 156 -3.79 4.29 -18.38
CA ILE A 156 -3.43 4.36 -19.80
C ILE A 156 -4.59 4.91 -20.65
N LEU A 157 -5.84 4.55 -20.32
CA LEU A 157 -7.02 5.03 -21.04
C LEU A 157 -7.23 6.54 -20.82
N VAL A 158 -7.07 7.04 -19.59
CA VAL A 158 -7.14 8.47 -19.29
C VAL A 158 -6.00 9.23 -19.96
N GLU A 159 -4.77 8.69 -19.96
CA GLU A 159 -3.63 9.30 -20.66
C GLU A 159 -3.86 9.40 -22.17
N LYS A 160 -4.53 8.41 -22.79
CA LYS A 160 -4.92 8.46 -24.20
C LYS A 160 -6.05 9.47 -24.48
N LEU A 161 -7.05 9.57 -23.60
CA LEU A 161 -8.17 10.50 -23.77
C LEU A 161 -7.77 11.96 -23.53
N GLU A 162 -6.81 12.22 -22.63
CA GLU A 162 -6.20 13.54 -22.46
C GLU A 162 -5.27 13.93 -23.64
N GLY A 163 -4.83 12.96 -24.45
CA GLY A 163 -4.03 13.17 -25.65
C GLY A 163 -4.81 13.47 -26.94
N GLU A 164 -6.15 13.31 -26.95
CA GLU A 164 -7.01 13.54 -28.13
C GLU A 164 -7.89 14.79 -28.01
N GLY A 165 -7.70 15.61 -26.97
CA GLY A 165 -8.50 16.82 -26.71
C GLY A 165 -7.90 18.15 -27.21
N ASN A 166 -6.85 18.13 -28.02
CA ASN A 166 -6.22 19.35 -28.54
C ASN A 166 -5.92 19.22 -30.04
N ASP A 167 -6.98 19.17 -30.85
CA ASP A 167 -6.99 19.60 -32.25
C ASP A 167 -8.11 20.63 -32.45
#